data_AF-W4VIZ4-F1
#
_entry.id   AF-W4VIZ4-F1
#
_cell.length_a   1.000
_cell.length_b   1.000
_cell.length_c   1.000
_cell.angle_alpha   90.00
_cell.angle_beta   90.00
_cell.angle_gamma   90.00
#
_symmetry.space_group_name_H-M   'P 1'
#
loop_
_entity.id
_entity.type
_entity.pdbx_description
1 polymer ?
#
loop_
_entity_poly.entity_id
_entity_poly.type
_entity_poly.pdbx_seq_one_letter_code
_entity_poly.pdbx_strand_id
1 'polypeptide(L)'
;MFSSRLLTEILITFLEPKTHTVITTYALKFNLQDIAVGNSKREKVNNIVSYFLKNNDNPEISDIAFELIKELIDKEVFYLQESQIYETEIKEFEDKHPLIYKLLQQDGLAIIDGELKYHVPTTVNIPSSKDEIFILIDKYKFSTPLGHLRQAMNNHENGKWASANSQLRTYAESLFHEMAEKIYGEQHMKSIKKDHLKKAELSKTNPPQFSIFL
;
A
#
# COMPACT_ATOMS: atom_id res chain seq x y z
N MET A 1 -3.01 -1.91 2.66
CA MET A 1 -3.72 -2.53 3.80
C MET A 1 -2.74 -3.46 4.47
N PHE A 2 -2.50 -3.30 5.77
CA PHE A 2 -1.54 -4.14 6.50
C PHE A 2 -2.10 -5.53 6.75
N SER A 3 -1.22 -6.53 6.72
CA SER A 3 -1.52 -7.86 7.20
C SER A 3 -1.75 -7.85 8.71
N SER A 4 -2.63 -8.74 9.19
CA SER A 4 -2.91 -8.87 10.62
C SER A 4 -1.64 -9.17 11.44
N ARG A 5 -0.70 -9.88 10.83
CA ARG A 5 0.57 -10.25 11.44
C ARG A 5 1.47 -9.02 11.62
N LEU A 6 1.65 -8.20 10.58
CA LEU A 6 2.48 -6.99 10.68
C LEU A 6 1.92 -6.02 11.73
N LEU A 7 0.61 -5.77 11.68
CA LEU A 7 -0.04 -4.84 12.60
C LEU A 7 0.10 -5.28 14.06
N THR A 8 -0.08 -6.57 14.33
CA THR A 8 0.10 -7.13 15.67
C THR A 8 1.54 -6.99 16.15
N GLU A 9 2.50 -7.37 15.31
CA GLU A 9 3.92 -7.38 15.67
C GLU A 9 4.44 -5.97 15.99
N ILE A 10 4.14 -4.98 15.14
CA ILE A 10 4.58 -3.60 15.33
C ILE A 10 3.97 -3.01 16.60
N LEU A 11 2.65 -3.10 16.77
CA LEU A 11 1.98 -2.45 17.89
C LEU A 11 2.40 -3.06 19.23
N ILE A 12 2.55 -4.38 19.31
CA ILE A 12 3.06 -5.04 20.51
C ILE A 12 4.51 -4.61 20.79
N THR A 13 5.40 -4.74 19.80
CA THR A 13 6.83 -4.45 19.97
C THR A 13 7.08 -3.01 20.40
N PHE A 14 6.39 -2.04 19.82
CA PHE A 14 6.71 -0.63 20.05
C PHE A 14 5.85 0.05 21.13
N LEU A 15 4.64 -0.44 21.42
CA LEU A 15 3.77 0.16 22.45
C LEU A 15 3.83 -0.55 23.80
N GLU A 16 3.92 -1.90 23.85
CA GLU A 16 3.90 -2.64 25.13
C GLU A 16 5.04 -2.22 26.10
N PRO A 17 6.28 -1.95 25.64
CA PRO A 17 7.35 -1.49 26.51
C PRO A 17 7.15 -0.07 27.07
N LYS A 18 6.30 0.76 26.45
CA LYS A 18 6.10 2.17 26.85
C LYS A 18 5.36 2.27 28.20
N THR A 19 5.28 3.47 28.75
CA THR A 19 4.51 3.72 29.99
C THR A 19 3.02 3.87 29.68
N HIS A 20 2.15 3.72 30.68
CA HIS A 20 0.72 3.97 30.52
C HIS A 20 0.44 5.36 29.93
N THR A 21 1.16 6.37 30.42
CA THR A 21 1.05 7.75 29.95
C THR A 21 1.37 7.85 28.46
N VAL A 22 2.49 7.27 28.02
CA VAL A 22 2.90 7.31 26.61
C VAL A 22 1.89 6.59 25.71
N ILE A 23 1.38 5.42 26.12
CA ILE A 23 0.33 4.71 25.38
C ILE A 23 -0.93 5.57 25.26
N THR A 24 -1.35 6.22 26.34
CA THR A 24 -2.50 7.14 26.32
C THR A 24 -2.23 8.37 25.43
N THR A 25 -1.01 8.90 25.40
CA THR A 25 -0.64 9.99 24.48
C THR A 25 -0.77 9.56 23.02
N TYR A 26 -0.27 8.38 22.65
CA TYR A 26 -0.48 7.81 21.31
C TYR A 26 -1.98 7.64 21.04
N ALA A 27 -2.73 7.09 21.99
CA ALA A 27 -4.15 6.88 21.81
C ALA A 27 -4.89 8.20 21.56
N LEU A 28 -4.61 9.26 22.33
CA LEU A 28 -5.20 10.58 22.10
C LEU A 28 -4.80 11.18 20.75
N LYS A 29 -3.52 11.08 20.38
CA LYS A 29 -3.01 11.61 19.11
C LYS A 29 -3.70 11.00 17.90
N PHE A 30 -4.03 9.72 17.98
CA PHE A 30 -4.62 8.95 16.89
C PHE A 30 -6.14 8.71 17.04
N ASN A 31 -6.80 9.44 17.96
CA ASN A 31 -8.25 9.30 18.25
C ASN A 31 -8.69 7.89 18.68
N LEU A 32 -7.83 7.18 19.41
CA LEU A 32 -8.02 5.83 19.96
C LEU A 32 -8.23 5.84 21.47
N GLN A 33 -8.48 6.98 22.12
CA GLN A 33 -8.58 7.10 23.58
C GLN A 33 -9.66 6.20 24.19
N ASP A 34 -10.77 6.03 23.48
CA ASP A 34 -11.90 5.19 23.91
C ASP A 34 -11.64 3.69 23.63
N ILE A 35 -10.62 3.40 22.81
CA ILE A 35 -10.19 2.04 22.46
C ILE A 35 -9.06 1.57 23.38
N ALA A 36 -8.13 2.46 23.71
CA ALA A 36 -6.97 2.19 24.57
C ALA A 36 -7.33 2.15 26.07
N VAL A 37 -8.41 1.46 26.38
CA VAL A 37 -8.93 1.23 27.74
C VAL A 37 -8.39 -0.08 28.31
N GLY A 38 -8.35 -0.18 29.63
CA GLY A 38 -7.87 -1.38 30.33
C GLY A 38 -6.98 -1.07 31.53
N ASN A 39 -6.85 -2.06 32.42
CA ASN A 39 -6.10 -1.97 33.67
C ASN A 39 -4.60 -2.22 33.48
N SER A 40 -4.21 -2.85 32.37
CA SER A 40 -2.82 -3.13 32.03
C SER A 40 -2.41 -2.52 30.70
N LYS A 41 -1.12 -2.24 30.53
CA LYS A 41 -0.56 -1.77 29.25
C LYS A 41 -0.86 -2.73 28.11
N ARG A 42 -0.68 -4.04 28.38
CA ARG A 42 -0.94 -5.11 27.43
C ARG A 42 -2.39 -5.14 26.98
N GLU A 43 -3.34 -4.98 27.90
CA GLU A 43 -4.77 -4.90 27.59
C GLU A 43 -5.09 -3.71 26.68
N LYS A 44 -4.54 -2.52 26.99
CA LYS A 44 -4.70 -1.33 26.13
C LYS A 44 -4.18 -1.57 24.72
N VAL A 45 -2.98 -2.12 24.58
CA VAL A 45 -2.37 -2.43 23.27
C VAL A 45 -3.18 -3.49 22.52
N ASN A 46 -3.62 -4.55 23.21
CA ASN A 46 -4.46 -5.58 22.60
C ASN A 46 -5.81 -5.05 22.11
N ASN A 47 -6.40 -4.09 22.82
CA ASN A 47 -7.65 -3.45 22.40
C ASN A 47 -7.43 -2.60 21.13
N ILE A 48 -6.32 -1.86 21.04
CA ILE A 48 -5.93 -1.14 19.83
C ILE A 48 -5.73 -2.11 18.65
N VAL A 49 -4.97 -3.18 18.85
CA VAL A 49 -4.75 -4.22 17.81
C VAL A 49 -6.09 -4.80 17.36
N SER A 50 -6.93 -5.22 18.32
CA SER A 50 -8.24 -5.82 18.03
C SER A 50 -9.14 -4.86 17.27
N TYR A 51 -9.10 -3.57 17.58
CA TYR A 51 -9.86 -2.54 16.89
C TYR A 51 -9.44 -2.43 15.42
N PHE A 52 -8.14 -2.33 15.13
CA PHE A 52 -7.67 -2.27 13.75
C PHE A 52 -7.97 -3.55 12.98
N LEU A 53 -7.79 -4.73 13.58
CA LEU A 53 -8.07 -6.00 12.92
C LEU A 53 -9.55 -6.18 12.56
N LYS A 54 -10.47 -5.75 13.45
CA LYS A 54 -11.92 -5.85 13.22
C LYS A 54 -12.42 -4.85 12.17
N ASN A 55 -11.67 -3.80 11.91
CA ASN A 55 -12.06 -2.71 11.03
C ASN A 55 -11.07 -2.49 9.88
N ASN A 56 -10.33 -3.54 9.49
CA ASN A 56 -9.29 -3.45 8.45
C ASN A 56 -9.84 -3.05 7.07
N ASP A 57 -11.13 -3.31 6.81
CA ASP A 57 -11.84 -2.93 5.60
C ASP A 57 -12.30 -1.46 5.61
N ASN A 58 -12.23 -0.77 6.75
CA ASN A 58 -12.57 0.65 6.85
C ASN A 58 -11.36 1.51 6.45
N PRO A 59 -11.46 2.31 5.36
CA PRO A 59 -10.36 3.17 4.90
C PRO A 59 -9.80 4.12 5.94
N GLU A 60 -10.65 4.85 6.66
CA GLU A 60 -10.23 5.85 7.64
C GLU A 60 -9.46 5.22 8.79
N ILE A 61 -9.88 4.02 9.19
CA ILE A 61 -9.20 3.27 10.26
C ILE A 61 -7.87 2.68 9.76
N SER A 62 -7.80 2.30 8.49
CA SER A 62 -6.56 1.87 7.83
C SER A 62 -5.53 3.00 7.75
N ASP A 63 -5.98 4.23 7.47
CA ASP A 63 -5.13 5.44 7.50
C ASP A 63 -4.58 5.70 8.89
N ILE A 64 -5.45 5.70 9.91
CA ILE A 64 -5.02 5.88 11.30
C ILE A 64 -4.00 4.81 11.70
N ALA A 65 -4.21 3.56 11.29
CA ALA A 65 -3.25 2.48 11.52
C ALA A 65 -1.91 2.76 10.82
N PHE A 66 -1.94 3.26 9.58
CA PHE A 66 -0.74 3.59 8.81
C PHE A 66 0.05 4.72 9.45
N GLU A 67 -0.61 5.81 9.82
CA GLU A 67 0.04 6.95 10.46
C GLU A 67 0.67 6.57 11.80
N LEU A 68 -0.04 5.77 12.62
CA LEU A 68 0.49 5.26 13.88
C LEU A 68 1.72 4.36 13.65
N ILE A 69 1.63 3.41 12.73
CA ILE A 69 2.75 2.50 12.39
C ILE A 69 3.94 3.30 11.86
N LYS A 70 3.70 4.26 10.96
CA LYS A 70 4.73 5.15 10.41
C LYS A 70 5.45 5.88 11.52
N GLU A 71 4.72 6.53 12.43
CA GLU A 71 5.34 7.26 13.53
C GLU A 71 6.17 6.36 14.46
N LEU A 72 5.71 5.15 14.74
CA LEU A 72 6.44 4.20 15.58
C LEU A 72 7.74 3.74 14.92
N ILE A 73 7.68 3.40 13.62
CA ILE A 73 8.84 2.95 12.86
C ILE A 73 9.83 4.10 12.67
N ASP A 74 9.39 5.27 12.23
CA ASP A 74 10.26 6.42 12.00
C ASP A 74 11.00 6.85 13.27
N LYS A 75 10.32 6.81 14.43
CA LYS A 75 10.96 7.08 15.72
C LYS A 75 12.00 6.04 16.11
N GLU A 76 11.75 4.76 15.82
CA GLU A 76 12.73 3.71 16.09
C GLU A 76 13.95 3.84 15.17
N VAL A 77 13.73 4.12 13.89
CA VAL A 77 14.81 4.34 12.92
C VAL A 77 15.65 5.55 13.31
N PHE A 78 15.00 6.67 13.67
CA PHE A 78 15.69 7.84 14.18
C PHE A 78 16.50 7.53 15.44
N TYR A 79 15.91 6.82 16.40
CA TYR A 79 16.60 6.42 17.63
C TYR A 79 17.84 5.55 17.33
N LEU A 80 17.74 4.61 16.39
CA LEU A 80 18.87 3.78 15.98
C LEU A 80 19.98 4.61 15.34
N GLN A 81 19.65 5.52 14.43
CA GLN A 81 20.61 6.40 13.77
C GLN A 81 21.33 7.33 14.77
N GLU A 82 20.61 7.92 15.72
CA GLU A 82 21.21 8.76 16.77
C GLU A 82 22.09 7.94 17.73
N SER A 83 21.68 6.72 18.06
CA SER A 83 22.43 5.86 18.99
C SER A 83 23.77 5.40 18.38
N GLN A 84 23.86 5.30 17.06
CA GLN A 84 25.08 4.90 16.34
C GLN A 84 26.25 5.89 16.49
N ILE A 85 25.99 7.13 16.93
CA ILE A 85 27.06 8.12 17.19
C ILE A 85 28.00 7.64 18.33
N TYR A 86 27.52 6.76 19.20
CA TYR A 86 28.23 6.34 20.42
C TYR A 86 28.48 4.83 20.51
N GLU A 87 28.07 4.05 19.50
CA GLU A 87 28.19 2.58 19.51
C GLU A 87 29.31 2.06 18.61
N THR A 88 29.95 0.96 19.03
CA THR A 88 31.03 0.29 18.29
C THR A 88 30.49 -0.58 17.15
N GLU A 89 29.23 -0.98 17.21
CA GLU A 89 28.55 -1.85 16.25
C GLU A 89 27.33 -1.11 15.69
N ILE A 90 27.32 -0.86 14.38
CA ILE A 90 26.20 -0.21 13.70
C ILE A 90 25.09 -1.26 13.57
N LYS A 91 23.97 -1.06 14.27
CA LYS A 91 22.77 -1.88 14.11
C LYS A 91 21.75 -1.11 13.29
N GLU A 92 21.43 -1.64 12.12
CA GLU A 92 20.35 -1.14 11.29
C GLU A 92 19.00 -1.66 11.80
N PHE A 93 17.91 -1.12 11.25
CA PHE A 93 16.57 -1.55 11.63
C PHE A 93 16.36 -3.05 11.36
N GLU A 94 16.89 -3.57 10.24
CA GLU A 94 16.79 -4.98 9.87
C GLU A 94 17.56 -5.91 10.84
N ASP A 95 18.63 -5.43 11.45
CA ASP A 95 19.38 -6.19 12.46
C ASP A 95 18.61 -6.30 13.78
N LYS A 96 18.00 -5.18 14.21
CA LYS A 96 17.31 -5.12 15.50
C LYS A 96 15.91 -5.70 15.45
N HIS A 97 15.21 -5.55 14.32
CA HIS A 97 13.83 -5.98 14.12
C HIS A 97 13.66 -6.82 12.84
N PRO A 98 14.39 -7.96 12.69
CA PRO A 98 14.44 -8.73 11.45
C PRO A 98 13.06 -9.27 11.03
N LEU A 99 12.22 -9.63 12.01
CA LEU A 99 10.85 -10.10 11.73
C LEU A 99 9.97 -8.98 11.17
N ILE A 100 9.99 -7.81 11.81
CA ILE A 100 9.18 -6.65 11.37
C ILE A 100 9.64 -6.20 10.00
N TYR A 101 10.95 -6.12 9.76
CA TYR A 101 11.52 -5.76 8.47
C TYR A 101 11.02 -6.69 7.35
N LYS A 102 11.05 -8.01 7.55
CA LYS A 102 10.52 -8.98 6.59
C LYS A 102 9.01 -8.79 6.36
N LEU A 103 8.24 -8.53 7.40
CA LEU A 103 6.79 -8.33 7.29
C LEU A 103 6.44 -7.02 6.55
N LEU A 104 7.23 -5.96 6.74
CA LEU A 104 7.10 -4.71 5.98
C LEU A 104 7.25 -4.98 4.48
N GLN A 105 8.30 -5.72 4.08
CA GLN A 105 8.52 -6.07 2.68
C GLN A 105 7.36 -6.90 2.08
N GLN A 106 6.81 -7.84 2.86
CA GLN A 106 5.66 -8.64 2.43
C GLN A 106 4.41 -7.79 2.17
N ASP A 107 4.25 -6.71 2.93
CA ASP A 107 3.12 -5.78 2.81
C ASP A 107 3.39 -4.60 1.85
N GLY A 108 4.48 -4.65 1.09
CA GLY A 108 4.84 -3.64 0.08
C GLY A 108 5.37 -2.34 0.69
N LEU A 109 6.03 -2.43 1.84
CA LEU A 109 6.62 -1.30 2.55
C LEU A 109 8.12 -1.50 2.70
N ALA A 110 8.85 -0.39 2.75
CA ALA A 110 10.27 -0.39 3.07
C ALA A 110 10.62 0.87 3.87
N ILE A 111 11.77 0.80 4.56
CA ILE A 111 12.40 1.97 5.16
C ILE A 111 13.33 2.54 4.10
N ILE A 112 13.04 3.77 3.64
CA ILE A 112 13.79 4.45 2.58
C ILE A 112 14.16 5.83 3.09
N ASP A 113 15.45 6.15 3.10
CA ASP A 113 15.99 7.40 3.65
C ASP A 113 15.59 7.64 5.12
N GLY A 114 15.53 6.58 5.92
CA GLY A 114 15.19 6.67 7.34
C GLY A 114 13.69 6.73 7.65
N GLU A 115 12.81 6.65 6.65
CA GLU A 115 11.36 6.73 6.84
C GLU A 115 10.63 5.52 6.25
N LEU A 116 9.53 5.12 6.89
CA LEU A 116 8.62 4.13 6.33
C LEU A 116 7.89 4.70 5.11
N LYS A 117 8.05 4.04 3.96
CA LYS A 117 7.38 4.39 2.70
C LYS A 117 6.77 3.15 2.05
N TYR A 118 5.75 3.36 1.23
CA TYR A 118 5.32 2.34 0.28
C TYR A 118 6.44 2.07 -0.71
N HIS A 119 6.82 0.81 -0.83
CA HIS A 119 7.85 0.34 -1.73
C HIS A 119 7.20 -0.43 -2.88
N VAL A 120 7.24 0.14 -4.07
CA VAL A 120 6.92 -0.59 -5.30
C VAL A 120 8.15 -1.41 -5.68
N PRO A 121 8.03 -2.72 -6.01
CA PRO A 121 9.17 -3.55 -6.35
C PRO A 121 10.04 -2.95 -7.46
N THR A 122 11.36 -2.88 -7.23
CA THR A 122 12.37 -2.41 -8.21
C THR A 122 12.48 -3.28 -9.46
N THR A 123 11.88 -4.48 -9.47
CA THR A 123 11.75 -5.31 -10.67
C THR A 123 10.85 -4.69 -11.74
N VAL A 124 10.02 -3.71 -11.37
CA VAL A 124 9.32 -2.87 -12.32
C VAL A 124 10.03 -1.53 -12.35
N ASN A 125 10.83 -1.28 -13.39
CA ASN A 125 11.36 0.04 -13.68
C ASN A 125 10.18 0.93 -14.09
N ILE A 126 9.46 1.46 -13.10
CA ILE A 126 8.45 2.49 -13.26
C ILE A 126 9.16 3.80 -12.95
N PRO A 127 9.49 4.61 -13.96
CA PRO A 127 9.96 5.98 -13.75
C PRO A 127 9.11 6.69 -12.71
N SER A 128 9.80 7.41 -11.82
CA SER A 128 9.27 7.99 -10.58
C SER A 128 8.20 9.07 -10.76
N SER A 129 7.65 9.27 -11.95
CA SER A 129 6.63 10.29 -12.17
C SER A 129 5.25 9.63 -12.23
N LYS A 130 4.35 10.09 -11.34
CA LYS A 130 2.89 9.93 -11.52
C LYS A 130 2.47 10.25 -12.95
N ASP A 131 3.22 11.14 -13.62
CA ASP A 131 3.00 11.65 -14.96
C ASP A 131 3.27 10.64 -16.08
N GLU A 132 4.11 9.62 -15.90
CA GLU A 132 4.49 8.75 -17.02
C GLU A 132 3.32 7.90 -17.51
N ILE A 133 2.50 7.37 -16.59
CA ILE A 133 1.29 6.64 -16.97
C ILE A 133 0.36 7.56 -17.78
N PHE A 134 0.21 8.83 -17.38
CA PHE A 134 -0.57 9.80 -18.13
C PHE A 134 0.04 10.09 -19.50
N ILE A 135 1.37 10.24 -19.59
CA ILE A 135 2.11 10.44 -20.84
C ILE A 135 1.93 9.24 -21.78
N LEU A 136 2.03 8.02 -21.28
CA LEU A 136 1.89 6.80 -22.10
C LEU A 136 0.47 6.63 -22.59
N ILE A 137 -0.53 6.78 -21.71
CA ILE A 137 -1.94 6.71 -22.08
C ILE A 137 -2.28 7.76 -23.14
N ASP A 138 -1.80 9.01 -22.98
CA ASP A 138 -2.01 10.08 -23.95
C ASP A 138 -1.29 9.83 -25.28
N LYS A 139 -0.03 9.39 -25.24
CA LYS A 139 0.78 9.02 -26.42
C LYS A 139 0.09 7.95 -27.27
N TYR A 140 -0.47 6.92 -26.64
CA TYR A 140 -1.20 5.87 -27.34
C TYR A 140 -2.66 6.25 -27.65
N LYS A 141 -3.13 7.42 -27.21
CA LYS A 141 -4.51 7.91 -27.40
C LYS A 141 -5.56 7.01 -26.75
N PHE A 142 -5.28 6.54 -25.54
CA PHE A 142 -6.19 5.71 -24.77
C PHE A 142 -7.16 6.57 -23.95
N SER A 143 -8.19 7.12 -24.60
CA SER A 143 -9.05 8.16 -24.00
C SER A 143 -9.95 7.64 -22.87
N THR A 144 -10.49 6.42 -22.97
CA THR A 144 -11.39 5.87 -21.94
C THR A 144 -10.62 5.51 -20.66
N PRO A 145 -9.48 4.79 -20.73
CA PRO A 145 -8.63 4.54 -19.58
C PRO A 145 -8.16 5.83 -18.90
N LEU A 146 -7.81 6.86 -19.68
CA LEU A 146 -7.42 8.15 -19.13
C LEU A 146 -8.50 8.77 -18.24
N GLY A 147 -9.76 8.71 -18.69
CA GLY A 147 -10.90 9.21 -17.93
C GLY A 147 -11.07 8.47 -16.60
N HIS A 148 -11.02 7.14 -16.62
CA HIS A 148 -11.10 6.32 -15.41
C HIS A 148 -9.95 6.58 -14.45
N LEU A 149 -8.72 6.71 -14.96
CA LEU A 149 -7.56 7.00 -14.13
C LEU A 149 -7.66 8.37 -13.45
N ARG A 150 -8.11 9.41 -14.18
CA ARG A 150 -8.36 10.74 -13.59
C ARG A 150 -9.46 10.71 -12.53
N GLN A 151 -10.54 9.95 -12.76
CA GLN A 151 -11.61 9.78 -11.78
C GLN A 151 -11.12 9.01 -10.55
N ALA A 152 -10.29 7.98 -10.73
CA ALA A 152 -9.67 7.26 -9.63
C ALA A 152 -8.82 8.18 -8.75
N MET A 153 -7.96 9.00 -9.38
CA MET A 153 -7.12 9.98 -8.69
C MET A 153 -7.96 11.00 -7.92
N ASN A 154 -8.95 11.64 -8.58
CA ASN A 154 -9.83 12.59 -7.92
C ASN A 154 -10.59 11.94 -6.75
N ASN A 155 -11.11 10.72 -6.93
CA ASN A 155 -11.81 10.02 -5.85
C ASN A 155 -10.87 9.69 -4.68
N HIS A 156 -9.63 9.28 -4.97
CA HIS A 156 -8.62 9.01 -3.96
C HIS A 156 -8.27 10.29 -3.17
N GLU A 157 -7.98 11.40 -3.85
CA GLU A 157 -7.68 12.70 -3.25
C GLU A 157 -8.84 13.25 -2.39
N ASN A 158 -10.08 12.88 -2.71
CA ASN A 158 -11.27 13.29 -1.98
C ASN A 158 -11.74 12.26 -0.92
N GLY A 159 -10.91 11.27 -0.56
CA GLY A 159 -11.29 10.28 0.46
C GLY A 159 -12.45 9.37 0.05
N LYS A 160 -12.71 9.18 -1.26
CA LYS A 160 -13.74 8.29 -1.81
C LYS A 160 -13.14 6.96 -2.28
N TRP A 161 -12.59 6.18 -1.35
CA TRP A 161 -11.71 5.04 -1.62
C TRP A 161 -12.41 3.89 -2.37
N ALA A 162 -13.64 3.55 -1.98
CA ALA A 162 -14.42 2.53 -2.68
C ALA A 162 -14.67 2.93 -4.15
N SER A 163 -14.92 4.22 -4.39
CA SER A 163 -15.09 4.75 -5.75
C SER A 163 -13.77 4.79 -6.50
N ALA A 164 -12.66 5.17 -5.85
CA ALA A 164 -11.32 5.13 -6.43
C ALA A 164 -10.94 3.70 -6.86
N ASN A 165 -11.10 2.71 -5.99
CA ASN A 165 -10.83 1.31 -6.28
C ASN A 165 -11.71 0.76 -7.42
N SER A 166 -12.98 1.17 -7.45
CA SER A 166 -13.89 0.79 -8.53
C SER A 166 -13.41 1.37 -9.86
N GLN A 167 -12.99 2.64 -9.88
CA GLN A 167 -12.43 3.28 -11.07
C GLN A 167 -11.08 2.68 -11.48
N LEU A 168 -10.21 2.29 -10.55
CA LEU A 168 -8.95 1.62 -10.87
C LEU A 168 -9.17 0.27 -11.54
N ARG A 169 -10.19 -0.49 -11.10
CA ARG A 169 -10.58 -1.72 -11.78
C ARG A 169 -11.00 -1.41 -13.21
N THR A 170 -11.96 -0.49 -13.39
CA THR A 170 -12.47 -0.10 -14.71
C THR A 170 -11.39 0.47 -15.64
N TYR A 171 -10.44 1.22 -15.08
CA TYR A 171 -9.23 1.68 -15.78
C TYR A 171 -8.45 0.50 -16.38
N ALA A 172 -8.11 -0.51 -15.57
CA ALA A 172 -7.38 -1.68 -16.06
C ALA A 172 -8.19 -2.45 -17.12
N GLU A 173 -9.50 -2.58 -16.93
CA GLU A 173 -10.35 -3.28 -17.90
C GLU A 173 -10.41 -2.58 -19.25
N SER A 174 -10.63 -1.26 -19.24
CA SER A 174 -10.69 -0.44 -20.45
C SER A 174 -9.32 -0.34 -21.13
N LEU A 175 -8.23 -0.31 -20.37
CA LEU A 175 -6.87 -0.28 -20.93
C LEU A 175 -6.59 -1.54 -21.75
N PHE A 176 -6.84 -2.72 -21.18
CA PHE A 176 -6.65 -3.97 -21.91
C PHE A 176 -7.56 -4.09 -23.12
N HIS A 177 -8.78 -3.55 -23.02
CA HIS A 177 -9.70 -3.52 -24.15
C HIS A 177 -9.14 -2.69 -25.32
N GLU A 178 -8.75 -1.44 -25.07
CA GLU A 178 -8.24 -0.54 -26.11
C GLU A 178 -6.88 -0.99 -26.65
N MET A 179 -6.04 -1.65 -25.83
CA MET A 179 -4.82 -2.31 -26.31
C MET A 179 -5.15 -3.43 -27.31
N ALA A 180 -6.09 -4.33 -26.97
CA ALA A 180 -6.48 -5.43 -27.84
C ALA A 180 -7.09 -4.92 -29.15
N GLU A 181 -7.91 -3.86 -29.07
CA GLU A 181 -8.49 -3.19 -30.22
C GLU A 181 -7.45 -2.57 -31.14
N LYS A 182 -6.41 -1.93 -30.59
CA LYS A 182 -5.30 -1.42 -31.43
C LYS A 182 -4.51 -2.51 -32.11
N ILE A 183 -4.34 -3.66 -31.47
CA ILE A 183 -3.51 -4.77 -31.99
C ILE A 183 -4.28 -5.54 -33.07
N TYR A 184 -5.53 -5.92 -32.80
CA TYR A 184 -6.31 -6.81 -33.67
C TYR A 184 -7.36 -6.09 -34.52
N GLY A 185 -7.59 -4.81 -34.27
CA GLY A 185 -8.58 -3.99 -34.95
C GLY A 185 -10.00 -4.13 -34.37
N GLU A 186 -10.77 -3.05 -34.50
CA GLU A 186 -12.13 -2.91 -33.97
C GLU A 186 -13.08 -4.02 -34.45
N GLN A 187 -12.97 -4.45 -35.71
CA GLN A 187 -13.84 -5.49 -36.28
C GLN A 187 -13.63 -6.85 -35.62
N HIS A 188 -12.37 -7.22 -35.34
CA HIS A 188 -12.04 -8.44 -34.62
C HIS A 188 -12.60 -8.38 -33.20
N MET A 189 -12.41 -7.26 -32.51
CA MET A 189 -12.88 -7.09 -31.14
C MET A 189 -14.40 -7.10 -31.02
N LYS A 190 -15.13 -6.53 -31.99
CA LYS A 190 -16.60 -6.57 -32.04
C LYS A 190 -17.15 -7.98 -32.26
N SER A 191 -16.39 -8.87 -32.90
CA SER A 191 -16.80 -10.27 -33.10
C SER A 191 -16.81 -11.08 -31.79
N ILE A 192 -16.10 -10.61 -30.76
CA ILE A 192 -15.97 -11.28 -29.46
C ILE A 192 -17.14 -10.88 -28.56
N LYS A 193 -18.06 -11.84 -28.34
CA LYS A 193 -19.33 -11.63 -27.63
C LYS A 193 -19.23 -11.32 -26.13
N LYS A 194 -18.11 -11.65 -25.47
CA LYS A 194 -17.94 -11.46 -24.01
C LYS A 194 -16.70 -10.62 -23.72
N ASP A 195 -16.84 -9.59 -22.90
CA ASP A 195 -15.75 -8.64 -22.63
C ASP A 195 -14.54 -9.26 -21.91
N HIS A 196 -14.73 -10.27 -21.05
CA HIS A 196 -13.59 -10.96 -20.45
C HIS A 196 -12.74 -11.73 -21.47
N LEU A 197 -13.34 -12.18 -22.58
CA LEU A 197 -12.61 -12.88 -23.65
C LEU A 197 -11.77 -11.92 -24.49
N LYS A 198 -12.17 -10.64 -24.57
CA LYS A 198 -11.40 -9.62 -25.29
C LYS A 198 -10.01 -9.40 -24.68
N LYS A 199 -9.91 -9.44 -23.35
CA LYS A 199 -8.63 -9.35 -22.63
C LYS A 199 -7.75 -10.59 -22.85
N ALA A 200 -8.38 -11.76 -23.02
CA ALA A 200 -7.67 -13.00 -23.33
C ALA A 200 -7.07 -13.02 -24.75
N GLU A 201 -7.43 -12.09 -25.64
CA GLU A 201 -6.74 -11.95 -26.92
C GLU A 201 -5.31 -11.42 -26.76
N LEU A 202 -5.05 -10.61 -25.72
CA LEU A 202 -3.70 -10.07 -25.48
C LEU A 202 -2.67 -11.17 -25.20
N SER A 203 -3.07 -12.31 -24.65
CA SER A 203 -2.17 -13.46 -24.46
C SER A 203 -1.84 -14.20 -25.74
N LYS A 204 -2.54 -13.91 -26.85
CA LYS A 204 -2.32 -14.49 -28.19
C LYS A 204 -1.40 -13.63 -29.07
N THR A 205 -0.82 -12.58 -28.51
CA THR A 205 0.17 -11.76 -29.21
C THR A 205 1.45 -12.58 -29.47
N ASN A 206 2.20 -12.24 -30.52
CA ASN A 206 3.49 -12.88 -30.81
C ASN A 206 4.60 -11.82 -30.95
N PRO A 207 5.56 -11.73 -30.00
CA PRO A 207 5.66 -12.54 -28.78
C PRO A 207 4.53 -12.23 -27.79
N PRO A 208 4.17 -13.17 -26.89
CA PRO A 208 3.12 -12.96 -25.91
C PRO A 208 3.52 -11.83 -24.95
N GLN A 209 2.69 -10.78 -24.90
CA GLN A 209 2.92 -9.62 -24.03
C GLN A 209 2.84 -9.97 -22.53
N PHE A 210 2.14 -11.05 -22.19
CA PHE A 210 2.01 -11.57 -20.82
C PHE A 210 2.49 -13.02 -20.76
N SER A 211 3.80 -13.24 -20.88
CA SER A 211 4.43 -14.54 -20.62
C SER A 211 4.49 -14.80 -19.11
N ILE A 212 4.03 -15.97 -18.67
CA ILE A 212 4.16 -16.45 -17.27
C ILE A 212 5.57 -17.03 -17.00
N PHE A 213 6.45 -17.01 -18.01
CA PHE A 213 7.84 -17.42 -17.88
C PHE A 213 8.72 -16.17 -17.83
N LEU A 214 9.02 -15.73 -16.61
CA LEU A 214 10.23 -15.03 -16.19
C LEU A 214 10.83 -15.82 -15.04
#